data_AF-A0A6B8QM39-F1
#
_entry.id   AF-A0A6B8QM39-F1
#
_cell.length_a   1.000
_cell.length_b   1.000
_cell.length_c   1.000
_cell.angle_alpha   90.00
_cell.angle_beta   90.00
_cell.angle_gamma   90.00
#
_symmetry.space_group_name_H-M   'P 1'
#
loop_
_entity.id
_entity.type
_entity.pdbx_description
1 polymer ?
#
loop_
_entity_poly.entity_id
_entity_poly.type
_entity_poly.pdbx_seq_one_letter_code
_entity_poly.pdbx_strand_id
1 'polypeptide(L)'
;MYLHFDRNIAFLFLLGGGMYVFFLIIAMSITHSTTIIAYRFTETLAEEYSWKPQEAAAASFLKWSAIILLPIVGVLILMDPSLVIAGIGPLGMGLMAGMMGSQQAKQSNSRHEEWTWEKTEHIKVWRKRSIIALTYQWKPFSKNSYYRPRTHFIFCRTDELDERIQFFKEHFPDAEYEERKVNVL
;
A
#
# COMPACT_ATOMS: atom_id res chain seq x y z
N MET A 1 1.14 -15.42 -51.96
CA MET A 1 2.24 -14.91 -51.11
C MET A 1 1.88 -13.61 -50.38
N TYR A 2 1.08 -12.70 -50.97
CA TYR A 2 0.65 -11.45 -50.32
C TYR A 2 -0.31 -11.61 -49.12
N LEU A 3 -1.23 -12.59 -49.15
CA LEU A 3 -2.21 -12.83 -48.08
C LEU A 3 -1.61 -13.28 -46.73
N HIS A 4 -0.40 -13.83 -46.73
CA HIS A 4 0.27 -14.30 -45.50
C HIS A 4 1.04 -13.17 -44.78
N PHE A 5 1.36 -12.09 -45.50
CA PHE A 5 2.11 -10.94 -45.01
C PHE A 5 1.20 -9.95 -44.25
N ASP A 6 0.02 -9.63 -44.81
CA ASP A 6 -0.97 -8.75 -44.17
C ASP A 6 -1.52 -9.33 -42.85
N ARG A 7 -1.75 -10.65 -42.81
CA ARG A 7 -2.21 -11.33 -41.59
C ARG A 7 -1.19 -11.22 -40.45
N ASN A 8 0.09 -11.26 -40.76
CA ASN A 8 1.16 -11.11 -39.77
C ASN A 8 1.32 -9.66 -39.29
N ILE A 9 1.14 -8.67 -40.17
CA ILE A 9 1.20 -7.24 -39.78
C ILE A 9 0.00 -6.86 -38.92
N ALA A 10 -1.22 -7.26 -39.30
CA ALA A 10 -2.40 -7.02 -38.49
C ALA A 10 -2.32 -7.71 -37.11
N PHE A 11 -1.77 -8.93 -37.07
CA PHE A 11 -1.54 -9.66 -35.83
C PHE A 11 -0.48 -9.00 -34.95
N LEU A 12 0.62 -8.50 -35.54
CA LEU A 12 1.65 -7.71 -34.84
C LEU A 12 1.11 -6.36 -34.33
N PHE A 13 0.23 -5.70 -35.08
CA PHE A 13 -0.43 -4.46 -34.66
C PHE A 13 -1.43 -4.71 -33.53
N LEU A 14 -2.20 -5.80 -33.58
CA LEU A 14 -3.12 -6.20 -32.51
C LEU A 14 -2.36 -6.62 -31.25
N LEU A 15 -1.26 -7.37 -31.37
CA LEU A 15 -0.38 -7.69 -30.25
C LEU A 15 0.29 -6.45 -29.67
N GLY A 16 0.89 -5.60 -30.51
CA GLY A 16 1.57 -4.37 -30.07
C GLY A 16 0.60 -3.36 -29.44
N GLY A 17 -0.54 -3.13 -30.08
CA GLY A 17 -1.60 -2.24 -29.58
C GLY A 17 -2.25 -2.78 -28.30
N GLY A 18 -2.52 -4.09 -28.25
CA GLY A 18 -3.05 -4.75 -27.05
C GLY A 18 -2.09 -4.67 -25.87
N MET A 19 -0.80 -4.94 -26.08
CA MET A 19 0.25 -4.81 -25.06
C MET A 19 0.40 -3.35 -24.58
N TYR A 20 0.35 -2.38 -25.50
CA TYR A 20 0.42 -0.96 -25.16
C TYR A 20 -0.76 -0.52 -24.26
N VAL A 21 -1.99 -0.89 -24.62
CA VAL A 21 -3.18 -0.60 -23.80
C VAL A 21 -3.12 -1.30 -22.44
N PHE A 22 -2.62 -2.55 -22.41
CA PHE A 22 -2.44 -3.29 -21.15
C PHE A 22 -1.45 -2.58 -20.21
N PHE A 23 -0.29 -2.15 -20.71
CA PHE A 23 0.68 -1.40 -19.91
C PHE A 23 0.15 -0.03 -19.46
N LEU A 24 -0.66 0.65 -20.29
CA LEU A 24 -1.32 1.90 -19.89
C LEU A 24 -2.31 1.69 -18.74
N ILE A 25 -3.11 0.62 -18.76
CA ILE A 25 -4.05 0.30 -17.68
C ILE A 25 -3.29 -0.03 -16.39
N ILE A 26 -2.18 -0.75 -16.48
CA ILE A 26 -1.30 -1.02 -15.33
C ILE A 26 -0.73 0.30 -14.79
N ALA A 27 -0.21 1.15 -15.65
CA ALA A 27 0.36 2.44 -15.25
C ALA A 27 -0.67 3.35 -14.56
N MET A 28 -1.90 3.41 -15.08
CA MET A 28 -3.00 4.15 -14.45
C MET A 28 -3.48 3.52 -13.15
N SER A 29 -3.41 2.19 -13.02
CA SER A 29 -3.73 1.52 -11.75
C SER A 29 -2.74 1.88 -10.63
N ILE A 30 -1.48 2.19 -10.96
CA ILE A 30 -0.44 2.53 -9.97
C ILE A 30 -0.66 3.92 -9.35
N THR A 31 -1.29 4.85 -10.05
CA THR A 31 -1.41 6.25 -9.59
C THR A 31 -2.48 6.47 -8.52
N HIS A 32 -3.40 5.52 -8.31
CA HIS A 32 -4.43 5.57 -7.27
C HIS A 32 -4.24 4.45 -6.24
N SER A 33 -3.09 4.45 -5.55
CA SER A 33 -2.84 3.51 -4.45
C SER A 33 -3.53 3.99 -3.17
N THR A 34 -4.47 3.20 -2.65
CA THR A 34 -4.97 3.37 -1.28
C THR A 34 -3.98 2.76 -0.29
N THR A 35 -3.84 3.37 0.88
CA THR A 35 -3.05 2.83 1.99
C THR A 35 -3.99 2.61 3.16
N ILE A 36 -3.92 1.43 3.78
CA ILE A 36 -4.65 1.13 5.01
C ILE A 36 -3.71 1.40 6.17
N ILE A 37 -4.20 2.15 7.16
CA ILE A 37 -3.48 2.46 8.38
C ILE A 37 -4.28 1.89 9.54
N ALA A 38 -3.63 1.10 10.38
CA ALA A 38 -4.16 0.55 11.60
C ALA A 38 -3.39 1.15 12.78
N TYR A 39 -4.12 1.59 13.80
CA TYR A 39 -3.55 2.16 15.02
C TYR A 39 -3.84 1.24 16.19
N ARG A 40 -2.83 1.01 17.03
CA ARG A 40 -2.99 0.33 18.31
C ARG A 40 -2.46 1.22 19.41
N PHE A 41 -3.37 1.71 20.25
CA PHE A 41 -3.03 2.54 21.41
C PHE A 41 -2.92 1.65 22.65
N THR A 42 -1.84 1.84 23.40
CA THR A 42 -1.62 1.31 24.76
C THR A 42 -1.47 2.49 25.72
N GLU A 43 -1.32 2.24 27.02
CA GLU A 43 -1.28 3.31 28.04
C GLU A 43 -0.21 4.39 27.79
N THR A 44 0.92 4.03 27.17
CA THR A 44 2.04 4.96 26.95
C THR A 44 2.48 5.06 25.50
N LEU A 45 2.28 3.99 24.73
CA LEU A 45 2.76 3.84 23.35
C LEU A 45 1.59 3.70 22.37
N ALA A 46 1.79 4.24 21.18
CA ALA A 46 0.94 4.05 20.03
C ALA A 46 1.76 3.40 18.92
N GLU A 47 1.24 2.29 18.39
CA GLU A 47 1.78 1.59 17.23
C GLU A 47 0.94 1.95 16.00
N GLU A 48 1.58 2.44 14.95
CA GLU A 48 0.98 2.65 13.64
C GLU A 48 1.49 1.60 12.67
N TYR A 49 0.57 0.82 12.10
CA TYR A 49 0.86 -0.14 11.06
C TYR A 49 0.16 0.26 9.76
N SER A 50 0.95 0.56 8.73
CA SER A 50 0.47 1.07 7.45
C SER A 50 0.92 0.18 6.30
N TRP A 51 0.01 -0.22 5.41
CA TRP A 51 0.33 -1.06 4.25
C TRP A 51 -0.53 -0.73 3.02
N LYS A 52 0.01 -1.06 1.84
CA LYS A 52 -0.68 -0.89 0.54
C LYS A 52 -1.32 -2.20 0.09
N PRO A 53 -2.66 -2.33 0.07
CA PRO A 53 -3.34 -3.54 -0.40
C PRO A 53 -3.06 -3.87 -1.87
N GLN A 54 -2.76 -2.86 -2.70
CA GLN A 54 -2.48 -3.06 -4.13
C GLN A 54 -1.29 -3.98 -4.40
N GLU A 55 -0.24 -3.91 -3.57
CA GLU A 55 0.96 -4.73 -3.75
C GLU A 55 0.67 -6.19 -3.38
N ALA A 56 -0.12 -6.43 -2.34
CA ALA A 56 -0.62 -7.76 -1.99
C ALA A 56 -1.54 -8.34 -3.07
N ALA A 57 -2.38 -7.49 -3.69
CA ALA A 57 -3.23 -7.89 -4.81
C ALA A 57 -2.42 -8.24 -6.05
N ALA A 58 -1.38 -7.45 -6.38
CA ALA A 58 -0.49 -7.72 -7.51
C ALA A 58 0.27 -9.04 -7.34
N ALA A 59 0.81 -9.31 -6.15
CA ALA A 59 1.46 -10.58 -5.82
C ALA A 59 0.49 -11.77 -5.99
N SER A 60 -0.75 -11.60 -5.54
CA SER A 60 -1.80 -12.61 -5.68
C SER A 60 -2.16 -12.86 -7.15
N PHE A 61 -2.31 -11.80 -7.94
CA PHE A 61 -2.58 -11.88 -9.37
C PHE A 61 -1.48 -12.64 -10.13
N LEU A 62 -0.21 -12.30 -9.88
CA LEU A 62 0.94 -12.96 -10.49
C LEU A 62 1.00 -14.45 -10.12
N LYS A 63 0.73 -14.78 -8.85
CA LYS A 63 0.68 -16.17 -8.36
C LYS A 63 -0.37 -16.98 -9.12
N TRP A 64 -1.61 -16.50 -9.19
CA TRP A 64 -2.69 -17.22 -9.86
C TRP A 64 -2.49 -17.29 -11.37
N SER A 65 -1.97 -16.23 -11.99
CA SER A 65 -1.61 -16.23 -13.40
C SER A 65 -0.55 -17.29 -13.72
N ALA A 66 0.50 -17.39 -12.88
CA ALA A 66 1.52 -18.42 -13.03
C ALA A 66 0.95 -19.84 -12.90
N ILE A 67 0.09 -20.09 -11.89
CA ILE A 67 -0.54 -21.39 -11.66
C ILE A 67 -1.41 -21.82 -12.86
N ILE A 68 -2.16 -20.90 -13.45
CA ILE A 68 -3.03 -21.20 -14.60
C ILE A 68 -2.22 -21.38 -15.89
N LEU A 69 -1.22 -20.53 -16.13
CA LEU A 69 -0.47 -20.54 -17.39
C LEU A 69 0.56 -21.68 -17.47
N LEU A 70 1.14 -22.13 -16.35
CA LEU A 70 2.13 -23.21 -16.35
C LEU A 70 1.62 -24.51 -17.00
N PRO A 71 0.44 -25.05 -16.64
CA PRO A 71 -0.13 -26.23 -17.29
C PRO A 71 -0.42 -26.03 -18.77
N ILE A 72 -0.95 -24.85 -19.15
CA ILE A 72 -1.27 -24.52 -20.55
C ILE A 72 0.01 -24.56 -21.39
N VAL A 73 1.06 -23.87 -20.94
CA VAL A 73 2.35 -23.88 -21.61
C VAL A 73 2.97 -25.27 -21.61
N GLY A 74 2.81 -26.05 -20.53
CA GLY A 74 3.25 -27.44 -20.46
C GLY A 74 2.65 -28.30 -21.57
N VAL A 75 1.34 -28.21 -21.81
CA VAL A 75 0.68 -28.93 -22.92
C VAL A 75 1.18 -28.43 -24.28
N LEU A 76 1.37 -27.11 -24.45
CA LEU A 76 1.88 -26.55 -25.70
C LEU A 76 3.30 -27.05 -26.02
N ILE A 77 4.18 -27.16 -25.02
CA ILE A 77 5.53 -27.70 -25.19
C ILE A 77 5.51 -29.19 -25.57
N LEU A 78 4.56 -29.95 -25.01
CA LEU A 78 4.39 -31.36 -25.39
C LEU A 78 3.91 -31.53 -26.84
N MET A 79 3.12 -30.57 -27.35
CA MET A 79 2.67 -30.57 -28.74
C MET A 79 3.76 -30.06 -29.71
N ASP A 80 4.50 -29.03 -29.32
CA ASP A 80 5.61 -28.46 -30.07
C ASP A 80 6.76 -28.05 -29.12
N PRO A 81 7.85 -28.83 -29.07
CA PRO A 81 9.00 -28.55 -28.22
C PRO A 81 9.69 -27.22 -28.52
N SER A 82 9.47 -26.60 -29.69
CA SER A 82 10.03 -25.27 -29.99
C SER A 82 9.45 -24.16 -29.11
N LEU A 83 8.30 -24.41 -28.47
CA LEU A 83 7.58 -23.46 -27.62
C LEU A 83 8.10 -23.38 -26.16
N VAL A 84 9.21 -24.04 -25.83
CA VAL A 84 9.80 -24.02 -24.47
C VAL A 84 10.03 -22.60 -23.93
N ILE A 85 10.36 -21.65 -24.81
CA ILE A 85 10.58 -20.24 -24.46
C ILE A 85 9.30 -19.59 -23.85
N ALA A 86 8.10 -20.06 -24.21
CA ALA A 86 6.85 -19.58 -23.63
C ALA A 86 6.75 -19.84 -22.12
N GLY A 87 7.54 -20.79 -21.59
CA GLY A 87 7.62 -21.09 -20.16
C GLY A 87 8.22 -19.97 -19.31
N ILE A 88 9.01 -19.07 -19.92
CA ILE A 88 9.66 -17.96 -19.20
C ILE A 88 8.62 -17.03 -18.55
N GLY A 89 7.50 -16.77 -19.22
CA GLY A 89 6.45 -15.89 -18.70
C GLY A 89 5.86 -16.39 -17.39
N PRO A 90 5.23 -17.58 -17.37
CA PRO A 90 4.62 -18.14 -16.16
C PRO A 90 5.63 -18.39 -15.03
N LEU A 91 6.84 -18.86 -15.35
CA LEU A 91 7.90 -19.06 -14.36
C LEU A 91 8.35 -17.73 -13.75
N GLY A 92 8.58 -16.70 -14.57
CA GLY A 92 8.94 -15.36 -14.11
C GLY A 92 7.86 -14.73 -13.23
N MET A 93 6.58 -14.89 -13.60
CA MET A 93 5.45 -14.45 -12.77
C MET A 93 5.43 -15.16 -11.41
N GLY A 94 5.68 -16.48 -11.39
CA GLY A 94 5.73 -17.25 -10.15
C GLY A 94 6.86 -16.82 -9.21
N LEU A 95 8.06 -16.59 -9.76
CA LEU A 95 9.20 -16.08 -9.00
C LEU A 95 8.94 -14.68 -8.44
N MET A 96 8.41 -13.77 -9.25
CA MET A 96 8.03 -12.42 -8.83
C MET A 96 6.97 -12.44 -7.72
N ALA A 97 5.93 -13.28 -7.88
CA ALA A 97 4.91 -13.45 -6.85
C ALA A 97 5.51 -13.97 -5.53
N GLY A 98 6.46 -14.90 -5.60
CA GLY A 98 7.18 -15.41 -4.43
C GLY A 98 8.01 -14.32 -3.73
N MET A 99 8.75 -13.52 -4.49
CA MET A 99 9.54 -12.41 -3.96
C MET A 99 8.64 -11.36 -3.27
N MET A 100 7.55 -10.94 -3.92
CA MET A 100 6.58 -10.00 -3.37
C MET A 100 5.81 -10.56 -2.16
N GLY A 101 5.59 -11.87 -2.13
CA GLY A 101 4.89 -12.56 -1.04
C GLY A 101 5.76 -12.87 0.19
N SER A 102 7.08 -12.69 0.09
CA SER A 102 8.03 -12.97 1.17
C SER A 102 7.78 -12.09 2.41
N GLN A 103 8.10 -12.60 3.60
CA GLN A 103 7.96 -11.83 4.84
C GLN A 103 8.81 -10.55 4.82
N GLN A 104 9.99 -10.61 4.20
CA GLN A 104 10.87 -9.45 4.05
C GLN A 104 10.25 -8.38 3.15
N ALA A 105 9.62 -8.75 2.04
CA ALA A 105 8.89 -7.81 1.17
C ALA A 105 7.66 -7.22 1.87
N LYS A 106 6.93 -8.04 2.64
CA LYS A 106 5.80 -7.54 3.45
C LYS A 106 6.26 -6.53 4.50
N GLN A 107 7.40 -6.77 5.13
CA GLN A 107 7.97 -5.89 6.15
C GLN A 107 8.60 -4.62 5.55
N SER A 108 9.15 -4.67 4.33
CA SER A 108 9.62 -3.45 3.64
C SER A 108 8.47 -2.57 3.15
N ASN A 109 7.34 -3.20 2.80
CA ASN A 109 6.19 -2.52 2.22
C ASN A 109 5.13 -2.11 3.25
N SER A 110 5.29 -2.58 4.49
CA SER A 110 4.55 -2.06 5.63
C SER A 110 5.43 -1.11 6.44
N ARG A 111 4.86 0.02 6.84
CA ARG A 111 5.50 0.92 7.80
C ARG A 111 4.95 0.59 9.17
N HIS A 112 5.86 0.23 10.08
CA HIS A 112 5.58 0.10 11.51
C HIS A 112 6.28 1.26 12.21
N GLU A 113 5.51 2.17 12.79
CA GLU A 113 6.03 3.28 13.58
C GLU A 113 5.50 3.20 15.01
N GLU A 114 6.41 3.28 15.98
CA GLU A 114 6.07 3.35 17.40
C GLU A 114 6.35 4.76 17.91
N TRP A 115 5.39 5.32 18.65
CA TRP A 115 5.53 6.65 19.22
C TRP A 115 4.85 6.75 20.58
N THR A 116 5.47 7.52 21.48
CA THR A 116 4.93 7.79 22.82
C THR A 116 3.92 8.92 22.74
N TRP A 117 2.74 8.70 23.32
CA TRP A 117 1.62 9.65 23.26
C TRP A 117 1.11 10.10 24.63
N GLU A 118 1.65 9.51 25.72
CA GLU A 118 1.31 9.78 27.13
C GLU A 118 1.30 11.26 27.52
N LYS A 119 2.10 12.10 26.85
CA LYS A 119 2.23 13.54 27.13
C LYS A 119 1.64 14.40 26.02
N THR A 120 0.44 14.05 25.59
CA THR A 120 -0.29 14.86 24.60
C THR A 120 -0.79 16.14 25.28
N GLU A 121 -0.36 17.28 24.76
CA GLU A 121 -0.70 18.61 25.30
C GLU A 121 -1.86 19.25 24.52
N HIS A 122 -1.95 18.98 23.22
CA HIS A 122 -3.00 19.54 22.35
C HIS A 122 -3.64 18.47 21.48
N ILE A 123 -4.97 18.50 21.40
CA ILE A 123 -5.80 17.67 20.53
C ILE A 123 -6.50 18.59 19.54
N LYS A 124 -6.12 18.50 18.25
CA LYS A 124 -6.73 19.27 17.17
C LYS A 124 -7.56 18.39 16.27
N VAL A 125 -8.81 18.77 16.01
CA VAL A 125 -9.73 17.96 15.21
C VAL A 125 -10.12 18.69 13.92
N TRP A 126 -9.94 18.01 12.79
CA TRP A 126 -10.46 18.45 11.50
C TRP A 126 -11.62 17.54 11.03
N ARG A 127 -12.84 17.88 11.46
CA ARG A 127 -14.05 17.09 11.18
C ARG A 127 -14.30 16.81 9.70
N LYS A 128 -14.13 17.81 8.83
CA LYS A 128 -14.35 17.68 7.38
C LYS A 128 -13.52 16.57 6.73
N ARG A 129 -12.35 16.23 7.29
CA ARG A 129 -11.50 15.13 6.80
C ARG A 129 -11.40 13.96 7.77
N SER A 130 -12.11 13.99 8.90
CA SER A 130 -12.05 12.95 9.95
C SER A 130 -10.62 12.69 10.45
N ILE A 131 -9.89 13.78 10.72
CA ILE A 131 -8.50 13.74 11.18
C ILE A 131 -8.43 14.27 12.61
N ILE A 132 -7.73 13.52 13.47
CA ILE A 132 -7.38 13.91 14.82
C ILE A 132 -5.87 14.09 14.86
N ALA A 133 -5.39 15.26 15.28
CA ALA A 133 -3.98 15.57 15.38
C ALA A 133 -3.60 15.69 16.86
N LEU A 134 -2.69 14.82 17.30
CA LEU A 134 -2.16 14.83 18.65
C LEU A 134 -0.79 15.51 18.64
N THR A 135 -0.64 16.57 19.43
CA THR A 135 0.64 17.26 19.61
C THR A 135 1.22 16.93 20.98
N TYR A 136 2.43 16.38 20.99
CA TYR A 136 3.15 15.98 22.21
C TYR A 136 4.61 16.44 22.14
N GLN A 137 5.23 16.59 23.32
CA GLN A 137 6.64 16.94 23.41
C GLN A 137 7.50 15.70 23.18
N TRP A 138 8.20 15.67 22.05
CA TRP A 138 9.11 14.58 21.71
C TRP A 138 10.57 15.01 21.90
N LYS A 139 11.36 14.16 22.56
CA LYS A 139 12.81 14.35 22.70
C LYS A 139 13.58 13.38 21.79
N PRO A 140 14.43 13.88 20.88
CA PRO A 140 15.31 13.03 20.10
C PRO A 140 16.28 12.21 20.98
N PHE A 141 16.69 11.03 20.52
CA PHE A 141 17.74 10.24 21.21
C PHE A 141 19.14 10.81 20.90
N SER A 142 19.39 12.06 21.31
CA SER A 142 20.68 12.73 21.17
C SER A 142 21.02 13.50 22.45
N LYS A 143 22.30 13.44 22.84
CA LYS A 143 22.83 13.87 24.15
C LYS A 143 22.56 15.35 24.47
N ASN A 144 22.40 16.20 23.44
CA ASN A 144 22.10 17.64 23.55
C ASN A 144 20.79 18.05 22.86
N SER A 145 19.83 17.15 22.76
CA SER A 145 18.54 17.48 22.16
C SER A 145 17.56 18.10 23.15
N TYR A 146 16.78 19.06 22.64
CA TYR A 146 15.68 19.68 23.35
C TYR A 146 14.36 19.00 22.98
N TYR A 147 13.37 19.08 23.87
CA TYR A 147 12.00 18.70 23.53
C TYR A 147 11.50 19.57 22.38
N ARG A 148 10.83 18.93 21.42
CA ARG A 148 10.19 19.61 20.29
C ARG A 148 8.76 19.12 20.18
N PRO A 149 7.79 20.01 19.89
CA PRO A 149 6.43 19.60 19.62
C PRO A 149 6.42 18.76 18.34
N ARG A 150 5.92 17.53 18.44
CA ARG A 150 5.66 16.65 17.30
C ARG A 150 4.16 16.47 17.19
N THR A 151 3.63 16.61 15.98
CA THR A 151 2.21 16.38 15.71
C THR A 151 2.07 15.08 14.93
N HIS A 152 1.23 14.18 15.42
CA HIS A 152 0.90 12.94 14.75
C HIS A 152 -0.55 12.97 14.28
N PHE A 153 -0.79 12.57 13.03
CA PHE A 153 -2.12 12.61 12.41
C PHE A 153 -2.76 11.23 12.44
N ILE A 154 -3.90 11.14 13.09
CA ILE A 154 -4.72 9.94 13.20
C ILE A 154 -5.87 10.09 12.22
N PHE A 155 -5.92 9.19 11.25
CA PHE A 155 -7.01 9.11 10.28
C PHE A 155 -8.05 8.11 10.79
N CYS A 156 -9.30 8.53 10.83
CA CYS A 156 -10.42 7.67 11.23
C CYS A 156 -11.58 7.80 10.25
N ARG A 157 -12.53 6.88 10.35
CA ARG A 157 -13.78 6.97 9.59
C ARG A 157 -14.67 8.04 10.19
N THR A 158 -15.48 8.69 9.34
CA THR A 158 -16.32 9.83 9.74
C THR A 158 -17.39 9.44 10.75
N ASP A 159 -17.92 8.22 10.67
CA ASP A 159 -18.91 7.66 11.59
C ASP A 159 -18.32 7.35 12.99
N GLU A 160 -17.04 6.99 13.06
CA GLU A 160 -16.36 6.70 14.33
C GLU A 160 -15.72 7.95 14.97
N LEU A 161 -15.67 9.08 14.26
CA LEU A 161 -14.88 10.25 14.65
C LEU A 161 -15.22 10.75 16.06
N ASP A 162 -16.51 10.88 16.38
CA ASP A 162 -16.95 11.41 17.68
C ASP A 162 -16.59 10.49 18.84
N GLU A 163 -16.72 9.17 18.65
CA GLU A 163 -16.31 8.17 19.63
C GLU A 163 -14.80 8.23 19.87
N ARG A 164 -13.99 8.37 18.80
CA ARG A 164 -12.53 8.50 18.93
C ARG A 164 -12.14 9.80 19.62
N ILE A 165 -12.82 10.92 19.33
CA ILE A 165 -12.57 12.19 20.02
C ILE A 165 -12.83 12.04 21.51
N GLN A 166 -13.93 11.37 21.89
CA GLN A 166 -14.26 11.13 23.29
C GLN A 166 -13.20 10.28 23.97
N PHE A 167 -12.75 9.19 23.33
CA PHE A 167 -11.65 8.36 23.83
C PHE A 167 -10.39 9.18 24.16
N PHE A 168 -9.97 10.08 23.25
CA PHE A 168 -8.80 10.92 23.50
C PHE A 168 -9.00 11.96 24.59
N LYS A 169 -10.22 12.52 24.71
CA LYS A 169 -10.56 13.48 25.78
C LYS A 169 -10.59 12.82 27.16
N GLU A 170 -11.10 11.59 27.25
CA GLU A 170 -11.12 10.83 28.49
C GLU A 170 -9.70 10.43 28.93
N HIS A 171 -8.84 10.08 27.96
CA HIS A 171 -7.46 9.71 28.25
C HIS A 171 -6.57 10.92 28.60
N PHE A 172 -6.87 12.10 28.04
CA PHE A 172 -6.17 13.35 28.34
C PHE A 172 -7.14 14.47 28.74
N PRO A 173 -7.62 14.47 29.99
CA PRO A 173 -8.56 15.48 30.46
C PRO A 173 -7.94 16.89 30.50
N ASP A 174 -6.62 16.98 30.66
CA ASP A 174 -5.88 18.25 30.78
C ASP A 174 -5.37 18.80 29.44
N ALA A 175 -5.57 18.06 28.33
CA ALA A 175 -5.11 18.50 27.01
C ALA A 175 -6.02 19.58 26.40
N GLU A 176 -5.43 20.57 25.75
CA GLU A 176 -6.18 21.62 25.07
C GLU A 176 -6.87 21.06 23.82
N TYR A 177 -8.19 21.23 23.75
CA TYR A 177 -8.99 20.77 22.63
C TYR A 177 -9.36 21.92 21.69
N GLU A 178 -9.00 21.79 20.41
CA GLU A 178 -9.38 22.76 19.38
C GLU A 178 -9.97 22.08 18.14
N GLU A 179 -11.11 22.59 17.65
CA GLU A 179 -11.61 22.24 16.31
C GLU A 179 -11.11 23.25 15.29
N ARG A 180 -10.15 22.84 14.45
CA ARG A 180 -9.61 23.70 13.39
C ARG A 180 -9.13 22.87 12.20
N LYS A 181 -9.07 23.50 11.04
CA LYS A 181 -8.35 22.94 9.89
C LYS A 181 -6.90 22.67 10.29
N VAL A 182 -6.52 21.41 10.16
CA VAL A 182 -5.14 20.94 10.37
C VAL A 182 -4.41 20.99 9.02
N ASN A 183 -3.20 21.54 8.99
CA ASN A 183 -2.40 21.53 7.77
C ASN A 183 -1.69 20.18 7.66
N VAL A 184 -2.25 19.29 6.83
CA VAL A 184 -1.67 17.99 6.52
C VAL A 184 -0.73 18.24 5.34
N LEU A 185 0.57 18.11 5.58
CA LEU A 185 1.64 18.26 4.58
C LEU A 185 1.56 17.19 3.50
#